data_AF-A0A930WY30-F1
#
_entry.id   AF-A0A930WY30-F1
#
_cell.length_a   1.000
_cell.length_b   1.000
_cell.length_c   1.000
_cell.angle_alpha   90.00
_cell.angle_beta   90.00
_cell.angle_gamma   90.00
#
_symmetry.space_group_name_H-M   'P 1'
#
loop_
_entity.id
_entity.type
_entity.pdbx_description
1 polymer ?
#
loop_
_entity_poly.entity_id
_entity_poly.type
_entity_poly.pdbx_seq_one_letter_code
_entity_poly.pdbx_strand_id
1 'polypeptide(L)'
;AKTVTLDKGLDFTNGTNTTAEIGNDGVVKYNLNKDVDLTNGGSLTIGDTVINNGGMTITGGPSVTKTGINAGNKKITNVAPGTDDTDAVNVKQLKSAKTEVKAGAGVTVAKSQGAEGQDIYTVSSTGATGNTDPSKLVDGKNTKVEGDGTAATPYKVNVEGDLADISSITNGADSGKLTFEGDKVVKVGGDNPISFDGKGGYVTGLENKTWDLKNPTIVSGRAATEDQLKTVSDGFNNTVKLTGNTGATGTQKLNQDNGLSFGVVGADNGKYITTTASGSNVVADLSTDAKNKLNSKVVVAGSGAATVATPTVTTNADGSTVTTYTVHVDPVAATAASTESVVKKDDAANDTNIAEVSVADNKNTGAAGAQYEVSVSKNAVKDAAREAVTVNNGGNTDNPITVTPTDDAANHNTSYAVTFDGNKAAKQI
;
A
#
# COMPACT_ATOMS: atom_id res chain seq x y z
N ALA A 1 -114.98 -19.86 -125.81
CA ALA A 1 -115.39 -21.11 -125.14
C ALA A 1 -114.87 -22.28 -125.98
N LYS A 2 -114.26 -23.29 -125.36
CA LYS A 2 -113.98 -24.55 -126.05
C LYS A 2 -115.21 -25.44 -125.86
N THR A 3 -115.90 -25.79 -126.94
CA THR A 3 -117.05 -26.70 -126.89
C THR A 3 -116.52 -28.12 -126.93
N VAL A 4 -116.87 -28.95 -125.95
CA VAL A 4 -116.47 -30.35 -125.86
C VAL A 4 -117.72 -31.21 -125.99
N THR A 5 -117.76 -32.11 -126.97
CA THR A 5 -118.83 -33.09 -127.16
C THR A 5 -118.47 -34.36 -126.36
N LEU A 6 -119.36 -34.80 -125.47
CA LEU A 6 -119.09 -35.86 -124.47
C LEU A 6 -119.78 -37.18 -124.79
N ASP A 7 -119.50 -37.75 -125.96
CA ASP A 7 -120.17 -38.98 -126.45
C ASP A 7 -119.90 -40.23 -125.59
N LYS A 8 -118.96 -40.17 -124.63
CA LYS A 8 -118.56 -41.28 -123.73
C LYS A 8 -118.64 -40.94 -122.23
N GLY A 9 -119.21 -39.80 -121.84
CA GLY A 9 -119.23 -39.32 -120.44
C GLY A 9 -117.93 -38.66 -119.97
N LEU A 10 -117.86 -38.32 -118.67
CA LEU A 10 -116.68 -37.75 -117.99
C LEU A 10 -116.12 -38.75 -116.98
N ASP A 11 -114.82 -38.99 -117.01
CA ASP A 11 -114.10 -39.77 -116.00
C ASP A 11 -113.29 -38.83 -115.10
N PHE A 12 -113.63 -38.77 -113.81
CA PHE A 12 -112.94 -37.91 -112.84
C PHE A 12 -111.88 -38.75 -112.11
N THR A 13 -110.61 -38.45 -112.38
CA THR A 13 -109.49 -39.12 -111.73
C THR A 13 -109.01 -38.33 -110.50
N ASN A 14 -108.48 -39.05 -109.50
CA ASN A 14 -107.81 -38.42 -108.38
C ASN A 14 -106.53 -37.70 -108.87
N GLY A 15 -106.32 -36.49 -108.37
CA GLY A 15 -105.06 -35.76 -108.53
C GLY A 15 -104.06 -36.13 -107.43
N THR A 16 -102.85 -35.58 -107.51
CA THR A 16 -101.80 -35.82 -106.49
C THR A 16 -102.24 -35.44 -105.08
N ASN A 17 -103.00 -34.35 -104.92
CA ASN A 17 -103.42 -33.80 -103.62
C ASN A 17 -104.95 -33.73 -103.44
N THR A 18 -105.72 -34.18 -104.43
CA THR A 18 -107.19 -34.07 -104.42
C THR A 18 -107.83 -35.39 -104.84
N THR A 19 -108.86 -35.82 -104.13
CA THR A 19 -109.75 -36.88 -104.62
C THR A 19 -111.03 -36.28 -105.21
N ALA A 20 -111.60 -36.99 -106.18
CA ALA A 20 -112.93 -36.71 -106.70
C ALA A 20 -113.83 -37.91 -106.42
N GLU A 21 -115.01 -37.65 -105.85
CA GLU A 21 -116.04 -38.65 -105.57
C GLU A 21 -117.34 -38.26 -106.26
N ILE A 22 -117.98 -39.19 -106.96
CA ILE A 22 -119.24 -38.94 -107.68
C ILE A 22 -120.40 -39.50 -106.83
N GLY A 23 -121.31 -38.62 -106.40
CA GLY A 23 -122.52 -39.00 -105.68
C GLY A 23 -123.65 -39.48 -106.61
N ASN A 24 -124.69 -40.08 -106.02
CA ASN A 24 -125.79 -40.75 -106.75
C ASN A 24 -126.57 -39.84 -107.72
N ASP A 25 -126.52 -38.51 -107.55
CA ASP A 25 -127.19 -37.53 -108.41
C ASP A 25 -126.24 -36.85 -109.42
N GLY A 26 -125.02 -37.39 -109.60
CA GLY A 26 -124.00 -36.83 -110.49
C GLY A 26 -123.24 -35.63 -109.90
N VAL A 27 -123.44 -35.29 -108.63
CA VAL A 27 -122.66 -34.27 -107.91
C VAL A 27 -121.23 -34.78 -107.70
N VAL A 28 -120.24 -34.01 -108.15
CA VAL A 28 -118.82 -34.30 -107.94
C VAL A 28 -118.33 -33.56 -106.70
N LYS A 29 -117.87 -34.32 -105.70
CA LYS A 29 -117.25 -33.77 -104.49
C LYS A 29 -115.74 -33.80 -104.66
N TYR A 30 -115.10 -32.65 -104.47
CA TYR A 30 -113.65 -32.54 -104.39
C TYR A 30 -113.21 -32.49 -102.92
N ASN A 31 -112.33 -33.41 -102.53
CA ASN A 31 -111.69 -33.41 -101.22
C ASN A 31 -110.19 -33.20 -101.39
N LEU A 32 -109.55 -32.66 -100.37
CA LEU A 32 -108.10 -32.77 -100.23
C LEU A 32 -107.76 -34.17 -99.71
N ASN A 33 -106.62 -34.70 -100.17
CA ASN A 33 -106.03 -35.87 -99.57
C ASN A 33 -105.69 -35.58 -98.10
N LYS A 34 -105.73 -36.61 -97.24
CA LYS A 34 -105.33 -36.47 -95.82
C LYS A 34 -103.90 -35.96 -95.68
N ASP A 35 -103.01 -36.46 -96.54
CA ASP A 35 -101.63 -36.02 -96.67
C ASP A 35 -101.48 -35.29 -98.00
N VAL A 36 -100.92 -34.07 -97.96
CA VAL A 36 -100.74 -33.19 -99.12
C VAL A 36 -99.24 -33.01 -99.33
N ASP A 37 -98.72 -33.44 -100.49
CA ASP A 37 -97.34 -33.20 -100.91
C ASP A 37 -97.29 -32.07 -101.94
N LEU A 38 -96.74 -30.94 -101.54
CA LEU A 38 -96.60 -29.75 -102.40
C LEU A 38 -95.33 -29.80 -103.27
N THR A 39 -94.48 -30.82 -103.13
CA THR A 39 -93.19 -30.98 -103.82
C THR A 39 -92.18 -29.87 -103.48
N ASN A 40 -90.96 -29.95 -104.05
CA ASN A 40 -89.89 -28.97 -103.83
C ASN A 40 -90.23 -27.55 -104.29
N GLY A 41 -91.15 -27.41 -105.25
CA GLY A 41 -91.57 -26.13 -105.82
C GLY A 41 -92.82 -25.53 -105.19
N GLY A 42 -93.53 -26.29 -104.35
CA GLY A 42 -94.77 -25.81 -103.74
C GLY A 42 -94.56 -25.14 -102.39
N SER A 43 -95.61 -24.45 -101.94
CA SER A 43 -95.62 -23.70 -100.68
C SER A 43 -97.04 -23.55 -100.14
N LEU A 44 -97.18 -23.49 -98.82
CA LEU A 44 -98.39 -23.02 -98.15
C LEU A 44 -98.15 -21.60 -97.62
N THR A 45 -98.96 -20.64 -98.05
CA THR A 45 -98.87 -19.24 -97.59
C THR A 45 -100.16 -18.87 -96.85
N ILE A 46 -100.03 -18.37 -95.62
CA ILE A 46 -101.12 -17.92 -94.76
C ILE A 46 -100.72 -16.57 -94.17
N GLY A 47 -101.25 -15.48 -94.72
CA GLY A 47 -100.80 -14.13 -94.38
C GLY A 47 -99.29 -13.99 -94.60
N ASP A 48 -98.57 -13.51 -93.58
CA ASP A 48 -97.11 -13.36 -93.60
C ASP A 48 -96.32 -14.67 -93.42
N THR A 49 -97.01 -15.78 -93.11
CA THR A 49 -96.39 -17.08 -92.88
C THR A 49 -96.28 -17.87 -94.18
N VAL A 50 -95.07 -18.35 -94.48
CA VAL A 50 -94.78 -19.23 -95.62
C VAL A 50 -94.14 -20.51 -95.12
N ILE A 51 -94.67 -21.66 -95.53
CA ILE A 51 -94.07 -22.99 -95.36
C ILE A 51 -93.72 -23.53 -96.74
N ASN A 52 -92.44 -23.81 -96.96
CA ASN A 52 -91.93 -24.36 -98.22
C ASN A 52 -90.71 -25.26 -97.96
N ASN A 53 -90.01 -25.70 -99.01
CA ASN A 53 -88.82 -26.55 -98.91
C ASN A 53 -87.67 -25.94 -98.04
N GLY A 54 -87.67 -24.63 -97.80
CA GLY A 54 -86.73 -23.96 -96.91
C GLY A 54 -87.08 -24.04 -95.43
N GLY A 55 -88.34 -24.35 -95.08
CA GLY A 55 -88.87 -24.37 -93.71
C GLY A 55 -90.07 -23.42 -93.54
N MET A 56 -90.26 -22.91 -92.33
CA MET A 56 -91.30 -21.93 -91.98
C MET A 56 -90.69 -20.55 -91.80
N THR A 57 -91.26 -19.54 -92.44
CA THR A 57 -90.86 -18.13 -92.30
C THR A 57 -92.07 -17.25 -92.03
N ILE A 58 -91.95 -16.30 -91.10
CA ILE A 58 -92.90 -15.19 -90.93
C ILE A 58 -92.21 -13.92 -91.39
N THR A 59 -92.77 -13.23 -92.39
CA THR A 59 -92.19 -11.97 -92.90
C THR A 59 -92.11 -10.93 -91.78
N GLY A 60 -90.92 -10.36 -91.55
CA GLY A 60 -90.66 -9.43 -90.44
C GLY A 60 -90.64 -10.07 -89.04
N GLY A 61 -90.73 -11.40 -88.96
CA GLY A 61 -90.84 -12.16 -87.72
C GLY A 61 -89.84 -13.32 -87.61
N PRO A 62 -90.11 -14.29 -86.72
CA PRO A 62 -89.28 -15.47 -86.55
C PRO A 62 -89.30 -16.41 -87.77
N SER A 63 -88.27 -17.25 -87.89
CA SER A 63 -88.22 -18.34 -88.86
C SER A 63 -87.59 -19.60 -88.29
N VAL A 64 -87.99 -20.75 -88.84
CA VAL A 64 -87.44 -22.08 -88.56
C VAL A 64 -87.07 -22.71 -89.90
N THR A 65 -85.78 -22.85 -90.14
CA THR A 65 -85.25 -23.31 -91.44
C THR A 65 -84.19 -24.39 -91.23
N LYS A 66 -83.70 -24.97 -92.33
CA LYS A 66 -82.61 -25.96 -92.30
C LYS A 66 -81.31 -25.42 -91.68
N THR A 67 -81.11 -24.11 -91.64
CA THR A 67 -79.92 -23.48 -91.03
C THR A 67 -80.12 -23.12 -89.56
N GLY A 68 -81.30 -23.38 -88.99
CA GLY A 68 -81.63 -23.11 -87.59
C GLY A 68 -82.81 -22.15 -87.42
N ILE A 69 -82.87 -21.56 -86.22
CA ILE A 69 -83.97 -20.70 -85.76
C ILE A 69 -83.48 -19.25 -85.71
N ASN A 70 -84.23 -18.34 -86.31
CA ASN A 70 -84.05 -16.91 -86.12
C ASN A 70 -85.25 -16.35 -85.33
N ALA A 71 -84.99 -15.71 -84.20
CA ALA A 71 -86.04 -15.14 -83.34
C ALA A 71 -86.62 -13.81 -83.86
N GLY A 72 -86.11 -13.25 -84.95
CA GLY A 72 -86.62 -12.01 -85.56
C GLY A 72 -86.51 -10.80 -84.63
N ASN A 73 -85.40 -10.71 -83.87
CA ASN A 73 -85.17 -9.70 -82.83
C ASN A 73 -86.29 -9.65 -81.76
N LYS A 74 -86.96 -10.78 -81.51
CA LYS A 74 -87.93 -10.93 -80.42
C LYS A 74 -87.34 -11.75 -79.29
N LYS A 75 -87.87 -11.58 -78.08
CA LYS A 75 -87.53 -12.43 -76.93
C LYS A 75 -88.11 -13.82 -77.13
N ILE A 76 -87.31 -14.85 -76.87
CA ILE A 76 -87.81 -16.22 -76.72
C ILE A 76 -88.23 -16.38 -75.26
N THR A 77 -89.53 -16.46 -75.01
CA THR A 77 -90.10 -16.59 -73.67
C THR A 77 -90.43 -18.05 -73.34
N ASN A 78 -90.67 -18.36 -72.06
CA ASN A 78 -90.99 -19.70 -71.58
C ASN A 78 -89.89 -20.75 -71.82
N VAL A 79 -88.63 -20.33 -71.80
CA VAL A 79 -87.48 -21.22 -71.84
C VAL A 79 -87.22 -21.77 -70.43
N ALA A 80 -87.42 -23.08 -70.26
CA ALA A 80 -87.09 -23.78 -69.03
C ALA A 80 -85.58 -23.66 -68.72
N PRO A 81 -85.14 -23.82 -67.46
CA PRO A 81 -83.71 -23.83 -67.16
C PRO A 81 -83.01 -24.95 -67.93
N GLY A 82 -81.95 -24.63 -68.66
CA GLY A 82 -81.11 -25.63 -69.32
C GLY A 82 -80.35 -26.48 -68.30
N THR A 83 -80.25 -27.77 -68.53
CA THR A 83 -79.54 -28.71 -67.64
C THR A 83 -78.34 -29.34 -68.32
N ASP A 84 -78.38 -29.49 -69.63
CA ASP A 84 -77.30 -30.05 -70.43
C ASP A 84 -76.49 -28.95 -71.14
N ASP A 85 -75.26 -29.28 -71.56
CA ASP A 85 -74.33 -28.32 -72.17
C ASP A 85 -74.86 -27.65 -73.46
N THR A 86 -75.79 -28.29 -74.16
CA THR A 86 -76.39 -27.76 -75.40
C THR A 86 -77.73 -27.05 -75.21
N ASP A 87 -78.21 -26.92 -73.97
CA ASP A 87 -79.46 -26.23 -73.69
C ASP A 87 -79.30 -24.70 -73.71
N ALA A 88 -80.38 -24.01 -74.07
CA ALA A 88 -80.42 -22.56 -73.95
C ALA A 88 -80.49 -22.13 -72.47
N VAL A 89 -79.69 -21.13 -72.11
CA VAL A 89 -79.70 -20.52 -70.77
C VAL A 89 -80.78 -19.45 -70.69
N ASN A 90 -81.65 -19.54 -69.68
CA ASN A 90 -82.61 -18.47 -69.41
C ASN A 90 -82.02 -17.37 -68.50
N VAL A 91 -82.67 -16.20 -68.45
CA VAL A 91 -82.19 -15.03 -67.69
C VAL A 91 -82.05 -15.32 -66.19
N LYS A 92 -82.84 -16.25 -65.64
CA LYS A 92 -82.75 -16.63 -64.22
C LYS A 92 -81.41 -17.32 -63.93
N GLN A 93 -81.03 -18.29 -64.76
CA GLN A 93 -79.74 -18.98 -64.62
C GLN A 93 -78.56 -18.01 -64.72
N LEU A 94 -78.60 -17.05 -65.66
CA LEU A 94 -77.57 -16.01 -65.78
C LEU A 94 -77.48 -15.12 -64.53
N LYS A 95 -78.61 -14.74 -63.92
CA LYS A 95 -78.62 -13.95 -62.68
C LYS A 95 -78.08 -14.74 -61.48
N SER A 96 -78.35 -16.05 -61.42
CA SER A 96 -77.86 -16.93 -60.37
C SER A 96 -76.37 -17.24 -60.47
N ALA A 97 -75.77 -17.16 -61.67
CA ALA A 97 -74.34 -17.40 -61.88
C ALA A 97 -73.42 -16.28 -61.34
N LYS A 98 -73.96 -15.21 -60.75
CA LYS A 98 -73.16 -14.10 -60.22
C LYS A 98 -72.45 -14.49 -58.92
N THR A 99 -71.15 -14.25 -58.86
CA THR A 99 -70.32 -14.41 -57.65
C THR A 99 -70.28 -13.10 -56.85
N GLU A 100 -70.36 -13.19 -55.52
CA GLU A 100 -70.20 -12.06 -54.59
C GLU A 100 -68.84 -12.15 -53.88
N VAL A 101 -68.08 -11.05 -53.83
CA VAL A 101 -66.79 -10.97 -53.11
C VAL A 101 -66.92 -9.91 -52.01
N LYS A 102 -66.73 -10.31 -50.74
CA LYS A 102 -66.75 -9.41 -49.58
C LYS A 102 -65.36 -9.28 -48.98
N ALA A 103 -64.97 -8.05 -48.64
CA ALA A 103 -63.78 -7.80 -47.86
C ALA A 103 -63.97 -8.32 -46.42
N GLY A 104 -63.01 -9.10 -45.94
CA GLY A 104 -62.86 -9.41 -44.51
C GLY A 104 -62.07 -8.32 -43.78
N ALA A 105 -61.96 -8.40 -42.47
CA ALA A 105 -61.12 -7.48 -41.69
C ALA A 105 -59.66 -7.56 -42.17
N GLY A 106 -59.04 -6.41 -42.45
CA GLY A 106 -57.65 -6.35 -42.93
C GLY A 106 -57.44 -6.75 -44.40
N VAL A 107 -58.51 -6.81 -45.19
CA VAL A 107 -58.46 -7.06 -46.64
C VAL A 107 -59.18 -5.94 -47.37
N THR A 108 -58.61 -5.44 -48.45
CA THR A 108 -59.27 -4.52 -49.38
C THR A 108 -59.64 -5.24 -50.67
N VAL A 109 -60.85 -5.00 -51.15
CA VAL A 109 -61.33 -5.51 -52.45
C VAL A 109 -61.66 -4.31 -53.33
N ALA A 110 -60.93 -4.16 -54.43
CA ALA A 110 -61.18 -3.12 -55.42
C ALA A 110 -61.85 -3.74 -56.65
N LYS A 111 -62.98 -3.18 -57.07
CA LYS A 111 -63.68 -3.56 -58.29
C LYS A 111 -63.28 -2.63 -59.43
N SER A 112 -62.95 -3.20 -60.58
CA SER A 112 -62.79 -2.49 -61.85
C SER A 112 -63.50 -3.25 -62.98
N GLN A 113 -63.62 -2.64 -64.15
CA GLN A 113 -64.20 -3.27 -65.34
C GLN A 113 -63.10 -3.53 -66.37
N GLY A 114 -63.03 -4.76 -66.88
CA GLY A 114 -62.12 -5.13 -67.96
C GLY A 114 -62.57 -4.56 -69.31
N ALA A 115 -61.70 -4.66 -70.31
CA ALA A 115 -61.97 -4.15 -71.66
C ALA A 115 -63.24 -4.74 -72.32
N GLU A 116 -63.60 -5.97 -71.94
CA GLU A 116 -64.78 -6.68 -72.46
C GLU A 116 -66.01 -6.55 -71.54
N GLY A 117 -65.98 -5.61 -70.59
CA GLY A 117 -67.10 -5.31 -69.71
C GLY A 117 -67.27 -6.21 -68.49
N GLN A 118 -66.37 -7.19 -68.27
CA GLN A 118 -66.39 -8.08 -67.12
C GLN A 118 -65.90 -7.39 -65.84
N ASP A 119 -66.47 -7.76 -64.69
CA ASP A 119 -66.01 -7.28 -63.39
C ASP A 119 -64.67 -7.96 -63.00
N ILE A 120 -63.65 -7.18 -62.66
CA ILE A 120 -62.37 -7.65 -62.10
C ILE A 120 -62.30 -7.23 -60.62
N TYR A 121 -62.07 -8.21 -59.75
CA TYR A 121 -61.89 -7.98 -58.31
C TYR A 121 -60.41 -8.16 -57.94
N THR A 122 -59.73 -7.08 -57.58
CA THR A 122 -58.39 -7.13 -56.99
C THR A 122 -58.52 -7.29 -55.48
N VAL A 123 -58.06 -8.41 -54.96
CA VAL A 123 -58.05 -8.71 -53.52
C VAL A 123 -56.63 -8.50 -53.00
N SER A 124 -56.49 -7.66 -51.99
CA SER A 124 -55.21 -7.44 -51.31
C SER A 124 -55.42 -7.56 -49.82
N SER A 125 -54.61 -8.37 -49.14
CA SER A 125 -54.43 -8.22 -47.71
C SER A 125 -53.77 -6.86 -47.51
N THR A 126 -54.43 -5.94 -46.79
CA THR A 126 -53.81 -4.65 -46.46
C THR A 126 -52.60 -4.89 -45.59
N GLY A 127 -51.42 -4.75 -46.21
CA GLY A 127 -50.15 -4.41 -45.57
C GLY A 127 -49.44 -3.24 -46.27
N ALA A 128 -50.11 -2.51 -47.19
CA ALA A 128 -49.46 -1.49 -48.00
C ALA A 128 -50.44 -0.42 -48.49
N THR A 129 -50.58 0.67 -47.71
CA THR A 129 -50.66 2.09 -48.11
C THR A 129 -51.33 2.88 -46.97
N GLY A 130 -50.54 3.62 -46.19
CA GLY A 130 -51.03 4.53 -45.15
C GLY A 130 -51.12 3.93 -43.74
N ASN A 131 -50.04 4.08 -42.97
CA ASN A 131 -49.91 4.24 -41.51
C ASN A 131 -50.87 3.59 -40.47
N THR A 132 -51.75 2.64 -40.80
CA THR A 132 -52.68 2.03 -39.82
C THR A 132 -52.77 0.52 -39.95
N ASP A 133 -51.63 -0.13 -40.19
CA ASP A 133 -51.52 -1.57 -40.04
C ASP A 133 -51.20 -1.88 -38.56
N PRO A 134 -52.12 -2.53 -37.81
CA PRO A 134 -51.90 -2.87 -36.40
C PRO A 134 -50.76 -3.88 -36.18
N SER A 135 -50.14 -4.43 -37.24
CA SER A 135 -48.92 -5.24 -37.16
C SER A 135 -47.61 -4.42 -37.25
N LYS A 136 -47.67 -3.11 -37.50
CA LYS A 136 -46.46 -2.25 -37.49
C LYS A 136 -46.00 -2.01 -36.05
N LEU A 137 -44.72 -2.22 -35.80
CA LEU A 137 -44.10 -1.76 -34.55
C LEU A 137 -44.03 -0.23 -34.56
N VAL A 138 -44.26 0.39 -33.40
CA VAL A 138 -44.14 1.84 -33.18
C VAL A 138 -42.97 2.12 -32.24
N ASP A 139 -42.44 3.34 -32.28
CA ASP A 139 -41.41 3.77 -31.34
C ASP A 139 -41.89 3.61 -29.89
N GLY A 140 -41.04 3.01 -29.07
CA GLY A 140 -41.22 2.92 -27.63
C GLY A 140 -40.43 4.03 -26.92
N LYS A 141 -40.55 4.11 -25.60
CA LYS A 141 -39.90 5.17 -24.80
C LYS A 141 -38.37 5.23 -24.95
N ASN A 142 -37.71 4.08 -24.99
CA ASN A 142 -36.25 3.93 -25.10
C ASN A 142 -35.84 3.08 -26.32
N THR A 143 -36.76 2.89 -27.27
CA THR A 143 -36.54 2.05 -28.44
C THR A 143 -37.11 2.72 -29.68
N LYS A 144 -36.36 2.71 -30.76
CA LYS A 144 -36.78 3.25 -32.06
C LYS A 144 -36.95 2.12 -33.06
N VAL A 145 -38.05 2.16 -33.81
CA VAL A 145 -38.37 1.20 -34.85
C VAL A 145 -38.01 1.81 -36.20
N GLU A 146 -37.24 1.07 -36.98
CA GLU A 146 -36.91 1.39 -38.36
C GLU A 146 -37.37 0.26 -39.29
N GLY A 147 -37.55 0.56 -40.58
CA GLY A 147 -38.06 -0.41 -41.57
C GLY A 147 -39.59 -0.44 -41.65
N ASP A 148 -40.12 -1.03 -42.73
CA ASP A 148 -41.57 -1.04 -43.03
C ASP A 148 -42.21 -2.43 -42.91
N GLY A 149 -41.43 -3.44 -42.54
CA GLY A 149 -41.88 -4.82 -42.33
C GLY A 149 -41.83 -5.69 -43.58
N THR A 150 -41.38 -5.16 -44.72
CA THR A 150 -41.19 -5.97 -45.94
C THR A 150 -39.92 -6.81 -45.87
N ALA A 151 -39.80 -7.80 -46.76
CA ALA A 151 -38.58 -8.60 -46.87
C ALA A 151 -37.34 -7.77 -47.24
N ALA A 152 -37.52 -6.64 -47.93
CA ALA A 152 -36.43 -5.73 -48.31
C ALA A 152 -36.04 -4.79 -47.16
N THR A 153 -37.00 -4.37 -46.33
CA THR A 153 -36.81 -3.46 -45.21
C THR A 153 -37.51 -4.00 -43.95
N PRO A 154 -36.95 -5.07 -43.35
CA PRO A 154 -37.55 -5.69 -42.15
C PRO A 154 -37.54 -4.71 -40.98
N TYR A 155 -38.46 -4.91 -40.02
CA TYR A 155 -38.46 -4.11 -38.80
C TYR A 155 -37.18 -4.33 -38.00
N LYS A 156 -36.55 -3.22 -37.59
CA LYS A 156 -35.39 -3.19 -36.71
C LYS A 156 -35.72 -2.33 -35.50
N VAL A 157 -35.60 -2.89 -34.31
CA VAL A 157 -35.81 -2.17 -33.05
C VAL A 157 -34.45 -1.89 -32.42
N ASN A 158 -34.07 -0.62 -32.39
CA ASN A 158 -32.81 -0.16 -31.80
C ASN A 158 -33.09 0.49 -30.44
N VAL A 159 -32.13 0.41 -29.53
CA VAL A 159 -32.03 1.33 -28.39
C VAL A 159 -31.06 2.42 -28.82
N GLU A 160 -31.54 3.66 -28.96
CA GLU A 160 -30.77 4.82 -29.42
C GLU A 160 -30.90 5.98 -28.43
N GLY A 161 -29.81 6.73 -28.25
CA GLY A 161 -29.77 7.90 -27.36
C GLY A 161 -29.69 7.55 -25.87
N ASP A 162 -29.96 8.55 -25.03
CA ASP A 162 -29.99 8.39 -23.58
C ASP A 162 -31.23 7.58 -23.16
N LEU A 163 -31.04 6.57 -22.30
CA LEU A 163 -32.15 5.81 -21.74
C LEU A 163 -32.80 6.63 -20.61
N ALA A 164 -34.03 7.10 -20.83
CA ALA A 164 -34.79 7.85 -19.84
C ALA A 164 -35.71 6.94 -19.01
N ASP A 165 -35.93 7.30 -17.74
CA ASP A 165 -36.86 6.64 -16.82
C ASP A 165 -36.62 5.13 -16.61
N ILE A 166 -35.36 4.73 -16.56
CA ILE A 166 -34.94 3.38 -16.18
C ILE A 166 -34.61 3.36 -14.69
N SER A 167 -35.41 2.66 -13.89
CA SER A 167 -35.16 2.49 -12.44
C SER A 167 -34.22 1.33 -12.12
N SER A 168 -34.14 0.33 -12.99
CA SER A 168 -33.22 -0.80 -12.85
C SER A 168 -32.97 -1.46 -14.21
N ILE A 169 -31.74 -1.95 -14.41
CA ILE A 169 -31.40 -2.88 -15.48
C ILE A 169 -30.97 -4.18 -14.77
N THR A 170 -31.73 -5.24 -14.96
CA THR A 170 -31.44 -6.56 -14.39
C THR A 170 -31.42 -7.61 -15.49
N ASN A 171 -30.51 -8.58 -15.39
CA ASN A 171 -30.43 -9.71 -16.32
C ASN A 171 -31.30 -10.91 -15.88
N GLY A 172 -32.13 -10.72 -14.85
CA GLY A 172 -32.98 -11.74 -14.21
C GLY A 172 -32.93 -11.63 -12.67
N ALA A 173 -33.95 -12.15 -11.97
CA ALA A 173 -33.98 -12.16 -10.49
C ALA A 173 -32.70 -12.80 -9.93
N ASP A 174 -32.03 -12.10 -9.01
CA ASP A 174 -30.78 -12.51 -8.34
C ASP A 174 -29.56 -12.81 -9.23
N SER A 175 -29.62 -12.45 -10.52
CA SER A 175 -28.45 -12.46 -11.40
C SER A 175 -27.89 -11.03 -11.50
N GLY A 176 -26.90 -10.71 -10.66
CA GLY A 176 -26.22 -9.41 -10.75
C GLY A 176 -25.63 -9.22 -12.15
N LYS A 177 -25.95 -8.11 -12.82
CA LYS A 177 -25.26 -7.73 -14.07
C LYS A 177 -25.11 -6.21 -14.21
N LEU A 178 -23.91 -5.73 -13.88
CA LEU A 178 -23.35 -4.50 -14.44
C LEU A 178 -23.02 -4.78 -15.91
N THR A 179 -23.31 -3.90 -16.87
CA THR A 179 -23.09 -4.17 -18.31
C THR A 179 -21.87 -3.41 -18.83
N PHE A 180 -21.14 -4.08 -19.71
CA PHE A 180 -19.74 -3.90 -20.02
C PHE A 180 -19.56 -3.58 -21.51
N GLU A 181 -18.52 -2.77 -21.80
CA GLU A 181 -17.64 -2.77 -23.00
C GLU A 181 -17.56 -1.43 -23.76
N GLY A 182 -16.31 -0.93 -23.90
CA GLY A 182 -15.89 0.41 -24.36
C GLY A 182 -15.50 1.35 -23.20
N ASP A 183 -14.23 1.75 -23.10
CA ASP A 183 -13.58 2.52 -22.00
C ASP A 183 -13.48 1.82 -20.61
N LYS A 184 -14.38 0.89 -20.26
CA LYS A 184 -14.40 0.14 -18.96
C LYS A 184 -14.49 1.05 -17.72
N VAL A 185 -14.95 2.29 -17.88
CA VAL A 185 -15.18 3.25 -16.79
C VAL A 185 -16.68 3.51 -16.69
N VAL A 186 -17.25 3.35 -15.50
CA VAL A 186 -18.64 3.73 -15.22
C VAL A 186 -18.63 5.05 -14.46
N LYS A 187 -19.19 6.10 -15.06
CA LYS A 187 -19.35 7.40 -14.40
C LYS A 187 -20.78 7.56 -13.92
N VAL A 188 -20.95 7.82 -12.64
CA VAL A 188 -22.19 8.29 -12.04
C VAL A 188 -22.15 9.81 -12.07
N GLY A 189 -22.99 10.42 -12.90
CA GLY A 189 -23.11 11.89 -12.99
C GLY A 189 -23.80 12.52 -11.77
N GLY A 190 -23.92 13.84 -11.78
CA GLY A 190 -24.47 14.65 -10.68
C GLY A 190 -23.49 15.76 -10.26
N ASP A 191 -23.83 16.49 -9.19
CA ASP A 191 -23.01 17.59 -8.67
C ASP A 191 -21.62 17.11 -8.20
N ASN A 192 -21.57 15.87 -7.67
CA ASN A 192 -20.36 15.20 -7.20
C ASN A 192 -20.19 13.87 -7.94
N PRO A 193 -19.63 13.89 -9.17
CA PRO A 193 -19.56 12.71 -10.00
C PRO A 193 -18.59 11.67 -9.42
N ILE A 194 -19.01 10.41 -9.40
CA ILE A 194 -18.19 9.27 -8.95
C ILE A 194 -17.86 8.42 -10.16
N SER A 195 -16.61 7.96 -10.26
CA SER A 195 -16.14 7.13 -11.36
C SER A 195 -15.61 5.80 -10.84
N PHE A 196 -16.17 4.71 -11.35
CA PHE A 196 -15.69 3.34 -11.17
C PHE A 196 -14.84 2.97 -12.39
N ASP A 197 -13.52 3.08 -12.24
CA ASP A 197 -12.56 2.82 -13.30
C ASP A 197 -12.09 1.36 -13.25
N GLY A 198 -12.64 0.53 -14.14
CA GLY A 198 -12.24 -0.86 -14.32
C GLY A 198 -10.91 -1.05 -15.07
N LYS A 199 -10.32 -0.01 -15.67
CA LYS A 199 -8.96 -0.06 -16.26
C LYS A 199 -7.90 0.06 -15.18
N GLY A 200 -8.04 1.06 -14.31
CA GLY A 200 -7.11 1.32 -13.21
C GLY A 200 -7.42 0.54 -11.93
N GLY A 201 -8.64 0.03 -11.78
CA GLY A 201 -9.10 -0.60 -10.53
C GLY A 201 -9.42 0.41 -9.42
N TYR A 202 -9.79 1.64 -9.79
CA TYR A 202 -9.99 2.74 -8.86
C TYR A 202 -11.44 3.17 -8.76
N VAL A 203 -11.82 3.67 -7.58
CA VAL A 203 -13.04 4.46 -7.39
C VAL A 203 -12.60 5.89 -7.09
N THR A 204 -12.98 6.83 -7.95
CA THR A 204 -12.58 8.24 -7.86
C THR A 204 -13.79 9.16 -7.77
N GLY A 205 -13.57 10.43 -7.39
CA GLY A 205 -14.65 11.41 -7.20
C GLY A 205 -15.28 11.43 -5.80
N LEU A 206 -14.79 10.59 -4.88
CA LEU A 206 -15.23 10.60 -3.48
C LEU A 206 -14.81 11.90 -2.78
N GLU A 207 -15.75 12.54 -2.08
CA GLU A 207 -15.54 13.85 -1.43
C GLU A 207 -14.95 13.77 -0.02
N ASN A 208 -15.03 12.62 0.63
CA ASN A 208 -14.56 12.44 1.99
C ASN A 208 -13.03 12.42 2.04
N LYS A 209 -12.40 13.60 1.93
CA LYS A 209 -10.94 13.78 1.86
C LYS A 209 -10.29 14.10 3.21
N THR A 210 -11.08 14.47 4.20
CA THR A 210 -10.59 14.89 5.52
C THR A 210 -10.90 13.88 6.61
N TRP A 211 -10.01 13.76 7.60
CA TRP A 211 -10.21 12.93 8.78
C TRP A 211 -9.77 13.69 10.05
N ASP A 212 -10.63 13.76 11.06
CA ASP A 212 -10.26 14.32 12.37
C ASP A 212 -9.64 13.22 13.24
N LEU A 213 -8.34 13.35 13.49
CA LEU A 213 -7.57 12.44 14.36
C LEU A 213 -7.89 12.58 15.85
N LYS A 214 -8.35 13.76 16.30
CA LYS A 214 -8.59 14.04 17.72
C LYS A 214 -9.98 13.57 18.15
N ASN A 215 -10.98 13.81 17.30
CA ASN A 215 -12.36 13.41 17.52
C ASN A 215 -12.88 12.64 16.30
N PRO A 216 -12.50 11.37 16.12
CA PRO A 216 -12.86 10.63 14.93
C PRO A 216 -14.37 10.38 14.90
N THR A 217 -15.06 11.03 13.97
CA THR A 217 -16.48 10.78 13.66
C THR A 217 -16.58 10.09 12.32
N ILE A 218 -17.13 8.87 12.32
CA ILE A 218 -17.43 8.17 11.07
C ILE A 218 -18.80 8.55 10.54
N VAL A 219 -18.94 8.51 9.23
CA VAL A 219 -20.25 8.32 8.61
C VAL A 219 -20.34 6.86 8.17
N SER A 220 -21.14 6.08 8.89
CA SER A 220 -21.27 4.64 8.65
C SER A 220 -21.72 4.35 7.22
N GLY A 221 -21.15 3.31 6.62
CA GLY A 221 -21.47 2.86 5.26
C GLY A 221 -20.78 3.61 4.12
N ARG A 222 -19.95 4.62 4.39
CA ARG A 222 -19.15 5.30 3.35
C ARG A 222 -17.79 4.65 3.15
N ALA A 223 -17.32 4.57 1.91
CA ALA A 223 -15.94 4.19 1.59
C ALA A 223 -14.97 5.28 2.05
N ALA A 224 -13.76 4.91 2.47
CA ALA A 224 -12.69 5.86 2.80
C ALA A 224 -11.89 6.27 1.55
N THR A 225 -11.29 7.47 1.57
CA THR A 225 -10.34 7.91 0.52
C THR A 225 -8.89 7.72 0.95
N GLU A 226 -7.99 7.70 -0.03
CA GLU A 226 -6.54 7.72 0.22
C GLU A 226 -6.10 8.98 0.98
N ASP A 227 -6.78 10.13 0.78
CA ASP A 227 -6.53 11.36 1.53
C ASP A 227 -6.81 11.20 3.04
N GLN A 228 -7.92 10.52 3.38
CA GLN A 228 -8.23 10.18 4.78
C GLN A 228 -7.21 9.20 5.36
N LEU A 229 -6.84 8.16 4.58
CA LEU A 229 -5.83 7.20 5.01
C LEU A 229 -4.46 7.87 5.21
N LYS A 230 -4.09 8.81 4.34
CA LYS A 230 -2.88 9.61 4.48
C LYS A 230 -2.93 10.45 5.75
N THR A 231 -4.04 11.13 6.02
CA THR A 231 -4.23 11.91 7.24
C THR A 231 -4.05 11.04 8.49
N VAL A 232 -4.65 9.84 8.48
CA VAL A 232 -4.48 8.85 9.55
C VAL A 232 -3.02 8.44 9.70
N SER A 233 -2.36 8.09 8.59
CA SER A 233 -0.95 7.68 8.56
C SER A 233 -0.01 8.77 9.09
N ASP A 234 -0.21 10.01 8.66
CA ASP A 234 0.56 11.18 9.12
C ASP A 234 0.32 11.45 10.62
N GLY A 235 -0.90 11.21 11.12
CA GLY A 235 -1.26 11.36 12.52
C GLY A 235 -0.47 10.44 13.47
N PHE A 236 -0.03 9.28 12.99
CA PHE A 236 0.83 8.38 13.76
C PHE A 236 2.31 8.79 13.79
N ASN A 237 2.68 9.94 13.21
CA ASN A 237 4.02 10.51 13.24
C ASN A 237 4.34 11.20 14.57
N ASN A 238 4.22 10.46 15.66
CA ASN A 238 4.59 10.95 16.99
C ASN A 238 6.08 11.29 17.04
N THR A 239 6.40 12.33 17.81
CA THR A 239 7.77 12.75 18.06
C THR A 239 8.15 12.58 19.52
N VAL A 240 9.42 12.32 19.79
CA VAL A 240 9.99 12.18 21.12
C VAL A 240 11.17 13.14 21.28
N LYS A 241 11.28 13.73 22.47
CA LYS A 241 12.37 14.60 22.88
C LYS A 241 12.71 14.30 24.33
N LEU A 242 14.00 14.13 24.61
CA LEU A 242 14.49 13.88 25.96
C LEU A 242 15.03 15.19 26.54
N THR A 243 14.77 15.43 27.82
CA THR A 243 15.27 16.60 28.55
C THR A 243 16.29 16.14 29.59
N GLY A 244 17.29 16.98 29.86
CA GLY A 244 18.32 16.70 30.87
C GLY A 244 18.46 17.84 31.88
N ASN A 245 19.44 17.74 32.77
CA ASN A 245 19.73 18.77 33.78
C ASN A 245 20.07 20.13 33.14
N THR A 246 20.63 20.12 31.92
CA THR A 246 20.73 21.27 31.04
C THR A 246 20.35 20.86 29.62
N GLY A 247 19.56 21.69 28.93
CA GLY A 247 19.17 21.48 27.54
C GLY A 247 18.22 20.30 27.29
N ALA A 248 18.01 20.02 26.01
CA ALA A 248 17.16 18.94 25.55
C ALA A 248 17.63 18.46 24.17
N THR A 249 17.33 17.20 23.84
CA THR A 249 17.70 16.64 22.52
C THR A 249 16.95 17.33 21.39
N GLY A 250 17.41 17.14 20.16
CA GLY A 250 16.57 17.39 18.99
C GLY A 250 15.26 16.60 19.07
N THR A 251 14.22 17.11 18.41
CA THR A 251 12.95 16.38 18.25
C THR A 251 13.16 15.24 17.27
N GLN A 252 12.96 14.00 17.71
CA GLN A 252 13.08 12.82 16.87
C GLN A 252 11.71 12.29 16.50
N LYS A 253 11.49 11.95 15.23
CA LYS A 253 10.28 11.23 14.80
C LYS A 253 10.39 9.75 15.19
N LEU A 254 9.27 9.13 15.56
CA LEU A 254 9.24 7.69 15.85
C LEU A 254 9.18 6.83 14.57
N ASN A 255 8.67 7.37 13.47
CA ASN A 255 8.47 6.65 12.20
C ASN A 255 9.70 6.66 11.27
N GLN A 256 10.89 6.47 11.83
CA GLN A 256 12.13 6.43 11.05
C GLN A 256 12.33 5.03 10.42
N ASP A 257 12.85 4.98 9.19
CA ASP A 257 13.25 3.73 8.56
C ASP A 257 14.30 3.02 9.43
N ASN A 258 14.06 1.74 9.76
CA ASN A 258 14.84 0.93 10.71
C ASN A 258 14.68 1.29 12.20
N GLY A 259 13.69 2.11 12.55
CA GLY A 259 13.37 2.48 13.92
C GLY A 259 14.25 3.61 14.46
N LEU A 260 13.88 4.12 15.64
CA LEU A 260 14.62 5.18 16.30
C LEU A 260 15.72 4.59 17.21
N SER A 261 16.97 5.04 17.01
CA SER A 261 18.08 4.70 17.89
C SER A 261 18.44 5.88 18.81
N PHE A 262 18.50 5.61 20.12
CA PHE A 262 18.97 6.56 21.13
C PHE A 262 20.37 6.17 21.59
N GLY A 263 21.36 7.01 21.28
CA GLY A 263 22.68 6.90 21.88
C GLY A 263 22.67 7.50 23.30
N VAL A 264 22.89 6.68 24.32
CA VAL A 264 23.30 7.19 25.65
C VAL A 264 24.81 7.29 25.61
N VAL A 265 25.36 8.49 25.79
CA VAL A 265 26.81 8.73 25.76
C VAL A 265 27.21 9.43 27.04
N GLY A 266 28.21 8.90 27.75
CA GLY A 266 28.80 9.59 28.88
C GLY A 266 29.50 10.88 28.45
N ALA A 267 29.51 11.90 29.32
CA ALA A 267 30.20 13.16 29.06
C ALA A 267 31.67 12.92 28.62
N ASP A 268 32.20 13.85 27.81
CA ASP A 268 33.53 13.74 27.20
C ASP A 268 33.75 12.43 26.43
N ASN A 269 32.71 11.96 25.73
CA ASN A 269 32.72 10.75 24.91
C ASN A 269 33.14 9.48 25.70
N GLY A 270 32.54 9.31 26.88
CA GLY A 270 32.71 8.10 27.69
C GLY A 270 33.91 8.12 28.65
N LYS A 271 34.52 9.29 28.88
CA LYS A 271 35.73 9.43 29.72
C LYS A 271 35.54 8.88 31.14
N TYR A 272 34.41 9.19 31.78
CA TYR A 272 34.13 8.78 33.16
C TYR A 272 32.98 7.77 33.28
N ILE A 273 32.02 7.82 32.36
CA ILE A 273 30.88 6.89 32.29
C ILE A 273 30.90 6.23 30.93
N THR A 274 31.04 4.91 30.91
CA THR A 274 30.92 4.09 29.70
C THR A 274 29.51 3.51 29.62
N THR A 275 29.01 3.40 28.39
CA THR A 275 27.68 2.88 28.11
C THR A 275 27.77 1.69 27.15
N THR A 276 27.12 0.58 27.49
CA THR A 276 27.10 -0.64 26.66
C THR A 276 25.66 -1.05 26.40
N ALA A 277 25.30 -1.19 25.13
CA ALA A 277 24.00 -1.71 24.72
C ALA A 277 24.11 -3.21 24.41
N SER A 278 23.25 -4.04 25.02
CA SER A 278 23.17 -5.47 24.74
C SER A 278 21.74 -5.97 24.94
N GLY A 279 21.17 -6.62 23.93
CA GLY A 279 19.75 -7.00 23.92
C GLY A 279 18.85 -5.79 24.13
N SER A 280 17.98 -5.86 25.14
CA SER A 280 17.04 -4.78 25.50
C SER A 280 17.59 -3.79 26.54
N ASN A 281 18.83 -3.97 27.02
CA ASN A 281 19.40 -3.18 28.10
C ASN A 281 20.48 -2.23 27.58
N VAL A 282 20.49 -1.01 28.14
CA VAL A 282 21.62 -0.09 28.08
C VAL A 282 22.21 0.01 29.48
N VAL A 283 23.43 -0.45 29.66
CA VAL A 283 24.15 -0.38 30.93
C VAL A 283 25.01 0.87 30.93
N ALA A 284 24.86 1.73 31.94
CA ALA A 284 25.79 2.81 32.24
C ALA A 284 26.66 2.39 33.43
N ASP A 285 27.98 2.48 33.28
CA ASP A 285 28.95 2.09 34.30
C ASP A 285 30.12 3.07 34.31
N LEU A 286 30.88 3.12 35.41
CA LEU A 286 32.13 3.87 35.49
C LEU A 286 33.17 3.30 34.52
N SER A 287 33.88 4.19 33.83
CA SER A 287 35.01 3.81 32.99
C SER A 287 36.12 3.19 33.84
N THR A 288 37.02 2.42 33.22
CA THR A 288 38.20 1.88 33.90
C THR A 288 39.07 2.98 34.50
N ASP A 289 39.23 4.11 33.80
CA ASP A 289 39.97 5.28 34.31
C ASP A 289 39.29 5.88 35.56
N ALA A 290 37.97 6.05 35.54
CA ALA A 290 37.21 6.51 36.70
C ALA A 290 37.31 5.53 37.87
N LYS A 291 37.15 4.22 37.60
CA LYS A 291 37.31 3.16 38.59
C LYS A 291 38.72 3.16 39.19
N ASN A 292 39.77 3.34 38.39
CA ASN A 292 41.16 3.39 38.86
C ASN A 292 41.44 4.64 39.70
N LYS A 293 40.90 5.80 39.31
CA LYS A 293 41.00 7.04 40.09
C LYS A 293 40.27 6.94 41.42
N LEU A 294 39.11 6.27 41.45
CA LEU A 294 38.35 6.04 42.68
C LEU A 294 38.99 4.96 43.56
N ASN A 295 39.54 3.90 42.96
CA ASN A 295 40.18 2.79 43.64
C ASN A 295 41.67 3.01 43.91
N SER A 296 42.16 4.26 43.88
CA SER A 296 43.57 4.53 44.18
C SER A 296 43.86 4.10 45.63
N LYS A 297 44.60 3.00 45.79
CA LYS A 297 45.01 2.49 47.10
C LYS A 297 46.05 3.44 47.69
N VAL A 298 45.62 4.28 48.63
CA VAL A 298 46.54 5.08 49.43
C VAL A 298 47.23 4.13 50.41
N VAL A 299 48.53 3.90 50.20
CA VAL A 299 49.38 3.16 51.14
C VAL A 299 50.19 4.17 51.93
N VAL A 300 49.87 4.33 53.21
CA VAL A 300 50.68 5.12 54.15
C VAL A 300 51.41 4.12 55.03
N ALA A 301 52.74 4.11 54.93
CA ALA A 301 53.62 3.24 55.71
C ALA A 301 54.58 4.10 56.53
N GLY A 302 54.80 3.71 57.78
CA GLY A 302 55.82 4.30 58.63
C GLY A 302 57.21 3.85 58.21
N SER A 303 58.20 4.72 58.37
CA SER A 303 59.62 4.40 58.16
C SER A 303 60.43 4.82 59.40
N GLY A 304 61.32 3.94 59.87
CA GLY A 304 62.08 4.17 61.10
C GLY A 304 61.17 4.23 62.34
N ALA A 305 61.30 5.28 63.15
CA ALA A 305 60.50 5.52 64.36
C ALA A 305 59.08 6.05 64.08
N ALA A 306 58.74 6.30 62.80
CA ALA A 306 57.41 6.74 62.43
C ALA A 306 56.45 5.55 62.38
N THR A 307 55.35 5.58 63.14
CA THR A 307 54.26 4.61 63.10
C THR A 307 53.01 5.22 62.48
N VAL A 308 52.22 4.43 61.77
CA VAL A 308 50.95 4.86 61.17
C VAL A 308 49.83 4.30 62.02
N ALA A 309 48.99 5.17 62.58
CA ALA A 309 47.82 4.74 63.33
C ALA A 309 46.75 4.15 62.41
N THR A 310 45.81 3.39 62.99
CA THR A 310 44.63 2.90 62.26
C THR A 310 43.93 4.09 61.58
N PRO A 311 43.72 4.05 60.25
CA PRO A 311 43.11 5.16 59.56
C PRO A 311 41.68 5.39 60.07
N THR A 312 41.30 6.65 60.23
CA THR A 312 39.93 7.03 60.61
C THR A 312 39.15 7.44 59.36
N VAL A 313 37.97 6.85 59.18
CA VAL A 313 37.05 7.21 58.08
C VAL A 313 35.98 8.11 58.63
N THR A 314 35.85 9.31 58.08
CA THR A 314 34.78 10.26 58.42
C THR A 314 33.86 10.43 57.22
N THR A 315 32.56 10.26 57.42
CA THR A 315 31.55 10.50 56.37
C THR A 315 31.07 11.94 56.44
N ASN A 316 31.14 12.65 55.32
CA ASN A 316 30.64 14.01 55.16
C ASN A 316 29.11 14.02 55.01
N ALA A 317 28.49 15.20 55.13
CA ALA A 317 27.04 15.36 55.05
C ALA A 317 26.44 15.01 53.67
N ASP A 318 27.25 15.00 52.61
CA ASP A 318 26.87 14.58 51.26
C ASP A 318 27.02 13.06 51.02
N GLY A 319 27.44 12.31 52.05
CA GLY A 319 27.68 10.87 51.99
C GLY A 319 29.07 10.47 51.48
N SER A 320 29.93 11.42 51.10
CA SER A 320 31.33 11.12 50.76
C SER A 320 32.15 10.74 52.00
N THR A 321 33.19 9.93 51.85
CA THR A 321 34.06 9.52 52.96
C THR A 321 35.47 10.08 52.80
N VAL A 322 36.07 10.51 53.91
CA VAL A 322 37.47 10.95 54.00
C VAL A 322 38.21 9.98 54.91
N THR A 323 39.24 9.33 54.38
CA THR A 323 40.14 8.48 55.16
C THR A 323 41.36 9.30 55.59
N THR A 324 41.50 9.54 56.89
CA THR A 324 42.64 10.25 57.47
C THR A 324 43.69 9.25 57.93
N TYR A 325 44.92 9.44 57.49
CA TYR A 325 46.08 8.66 57.94
C TYR A 325 46.94 9.52 58.87
N THR A 326 46.98 9.15 60.15
CA THR A 326 47.81 9.86 61.15
C THR A 326 49.15 9.15 61.30
N VAL A 327 50.24 9.87 61.02
CA VAL A 327 51.60 9.40 61.23
C VAL A 327 52.12 9.95 62.55
N HIS A 328 52.46 9.06 63.47
CA HIS A 328 53.15 9.39 64.72
C HIS A 328 54.65 9.21 64.51
N VAL A 329 55.47 10.12 65.03
CA VAL A 329 56.92 9.92 65.12
C VAL A 329 57.27 10.00 66.59
N ASP A 330 57.66 8.87 67.19
CA ASP A 330 58.11 8.88 68.58
C ASP A 330 59.46 9.60 68.68
N PRO A 331 59.62 10.59 69.58
CA PRO A 331 60.92 11.20 69.82
C PRO A 331 61.86 10.17 70.45
N VAL A 332 62.97 9.84 69.78
CA VAL A 332 63.97 8.90 70.29
C VAL A 332 64.65 9.50 71.53
N ALA A 333 64.63 8.75 72.64
CA ALA A 333 65.32 9.12 73.88
C ALA A 333 66.85 9.18 73.68
N ALA A 334 67.49 10.24 74.17
CA ALA A 334 68.94 10.43 74.09
C ALA A 334 69.69 9.36 74.91
N THR A 335 70.52 8.56 74.25
CA THR A 335 71.38 7.55 74.88
C THR A 335 72.72 8.14 75.35
N ALA A 336 72.97 8.01 76.65
CA ALA A 336 74.19 8.14 77.49
C ALA A 336 75.49 8.79 76.96
N ALA A 337 76.09 9.64 77.80
CA ALA A 337 77.44 10.19 77.67
C ALA A 337 78.53 9.24 78.22
N SER A 338 79.69 9.20 77.55
CA SER A 338 80.86 8.36 77.85
C SER A 338 81.49 8.65 79.22
N THR A 339 82.01 7.62 79.89
CA THR A 339 82.78 7.71 81.15
C THR A 339 84.23 7.28 80.93
N GLU A 340 85.13 8.23 80.69
CA GLU A 340 86.59 7.98 80.73
C GLU A 340 87.14 8.41 82.10
N SER A 341 88.02 7.60 82.69
CA SER A 341 88.64 7.82 84.01
C SER A 341 90.16 7.92 83.86
N VAL A 342 90.78 8.96 84.43
CA VAL A 342 92.24 9.18 84.44
C VAL A 342 92.75 9.01 85.88
N VAL A 343 93.76 8.14 86.09
CA VAL A 343 94.36 7.88 87.41
C VAL A 343 95.87 8.11 87.39
N LYS A 344 96.44 8.64 88.49
CA LYS A 344 97.90 8.76 88.69
C LYS A 344 98.51 7.36 88.85
N LYS A 345 99.70 7.17 88.30
CA LYS A 345 100.51 5.96 88.51
C LYS A 345 101.36 6.13 89.78
N ASP A 346 101.32 5.12 90.66
CA ASP A 346 102.10 5.10 91.91
C ASP A 346 103.62 5.11 91.62
N ASP A 347 104.38 5.71 92.53
CA ASP A 347 105.85 5.76 92.47
C ASP A 347 106.45 4.36 92.59
N ALA A 348 107.50 4.09 91.79
CA ALA A 348 108.26 2.86 91.88
C ALA A 348 109.55 3.07 92.69
N ALA A 349 110.13 2.00 93.23
CA ALA A 349 111.39 2.10 93.97
C ALA A 349 112.50 2.68 93.07
N ASN A 350 113.05 3.85 93.47
CA ASN A 350 114.01 4.67 92.73
C ASN A 350 113.49 5.38 91.46
N ASP A 351 112.16 5.51 91.29
CA ASP A 351 111.53 6.31 90.21
C ASP A 351 110.26 7.01 90.74
N THR A 352 110.36 8.32 90.95
CA THR A 352 109.26 9.15 91.48
C THR A 352 108.54 9.84 90.33
N ASN A 353 107.22 9.62 90.22
CA ASN A 353 106.39 10.21 89.19
C ASN A 353 106.03 11.66 89.55
N ILE A 354 106.35 12.58 88.63
CA ILE A 354 106.21 14.02 88.84
C ILE A 354 104.82 14.58 88.48
N ALA A 355 103.94 13.78 87.87
CA ALA A 355 102.60 14.21 87.47
C ALA A 355 101.57 13.98 88.59
N GLU A 356 100.84 15.04 88.93
CA GLU A 356 99.71 14.99 89.87
C GLU A 356 98.38 15.01 89.11
N VAL A 357 97.40 14.22 89.58
CA VAL A 357 96.05 14.17 89.04
C VAL A 357 95.05 14.53 90.16
N SER A 358 94.19 15.52 89.93
CA SER A 358 93.13 15.92 90.87
C SER A 358 91.81 16.17 90.17
N VAL A 359 90.69 16.13 90.91
CA VAL A 359 89.34 16.35 90.37
C VAL A 359 88.96 17.82 90.56
N ALA A 360 88.67 18.53 89.48
CA ALA A 360 88.48 19.99 89.47
C ALA A 360 87.06 20.46 89.79
N ASP A 361 86.06 19.56 89.68
CA ASP A 361 84.64 19.90 89.79
C ASP A 361 83.98 19.50 91.13
N ASN A 362 84.77 19.39 92.22
CA ASN A 362 84.32 18.98 93.56
C ASN A 362 83.58 17.62 93.60
N LYS A 363 83.79 16.77 92.60
CA LYS A 363 83.25 15.41 92.56
C LYS A 363 84.24 14.40 93.13
N ASN A 364 83.70 13.24 93.52
CA ASN A 364 84.53 12.10 93.90
C ASN A 364 85.18 11.49 92.63
N THR A 365 86.42 11.04 92.76
CA THR A 365 87.14 10.29 91.73
C THR A 365 86.27 9.16 91.17
N GLY A 366 86.03 9.14 89.85
CA GLY A 366 85.24 8.13 89.15
C GLY A 366 83.76 8.45 88.93
N ALA A 367 83.27 9.61 89.36
CA ALA A 367 81.88 10.03 89.12
C ALA A 367 81.62 10.41 87.65
N ALA A 368 80.39 10.16 87.16
CA ALA A 368 79.99 10.52 85.81
C ALA A 368 80.15 12.03 85.54
N GLY A 369 80.86 12.35 84.44
CA GLY A 369 81.17 13.73 84.05
C GLY A 369 82.12 14.46 85.01
N ALA A 370 82.93 13.75 85.80
CA ALA A 370 84.02 14.36 86.58
C ALA A 370 85.11 14.91 85.65
N GLN A 371 85.65 16.07 85.98
CA GLN A 371 86.75 16.69 85.23
C GLN A 371 88.06 16.48 85.96
N TYR A 372 89.05 15.93 85.25
CA TYR A 372 90.37 15.63 85.79
C TYR A 372 91.37 16.66 85.30
N GLU A 373 92.08 17.28 86.25
CA GLU A 373 93.22 18.16 85.97
C GLU A 373 94.52 17.37 86.19
N VAL A 374 95.37 17.34 85.17
CA VAL A 374 96.72 16.74 85.23
C VAL A 374 97.73 17.87 85.19
N SER A 375 98.65 17.90 86.15
CA SER A 375 99.69 18.93 86.23
C SER A 375 101.06 18.34 86.59
N VAL A 376 102.13 19.01 86.18
CA VAL A 376 103.51 18.71 86.58
C VAL A 376 104.11 20.00 87.13
N SER A 377 104.64 19.96 88.35
CA SER A 377 105.24 21.13 88.99
C SER A 377 106.64 21.42 88.43
N LYS A 378 106.85 22.66 87.99
CA LYS A 378 108.17 23.13 87.52
C LYS A 378 109.26 23.00 88.60
N ASN A 379 108.88 23.11 89.88
CA ASN A 379 109.83 22.97 91.00
C ASN A 379 110.24 21.51 91.21
N ALA A 380 109.28 20.56 91.11
CA ALA A 380 109.59 19.13 91.18
C ALA A 380 110.55 18.70 90.05
N VAL A 381 110.38 19.26 88.84
CA VAL A 381 111.31 19.03 87.72
C VAL A 381 112.70 19.59 88.02
N LYS A 382 112.80 20.78 88.64
CA LYS A 382 114.09 21.36 89.03
C LYS A 382 114.82 20.53 90.08
N ASP A 383 114.09 20.00 91.06
CA ASP A 383 114.68 19.12 92.08
C ASP A 383 115.19 17.82 91.47
N ALA A 384 114.40 17.18 90.59
CA ALA A 384 114.82 15.99 89.86
C ALA A 384 116.07 16.27 89.01
N ALA A 385 116.14 17.44 88.37
CA ALA A 385 117.32 17.84 87.60
C ALA A 385 118.57 18.07 88.47
N ARG A 386 118.40 18.55 89.71
CA ARG A 386 119.51 18.70 90.68
C ARG A 386 120.10 17.36 91.09
N GLU A 387 119.24 16.37 91.38
CA GLU A 387 119.69 15.03 91.80
C GLU A 387 120.49 14.32 90.70
N ALA A 388 120.23 14.66 89.42
CA ALA A 388 120.98 14.12 88.29
C ALA A 388 122.40 14.70 88.12
N VAL A 389 122.76 15.82 88.77
CA VAL A 389 124.08 16.44 88.59
C VAL A 389 125.10 15.88 89.57
N THR A 390 126.02 15.05 89.07
CA THR A 390 127.11 14.50 89.86
C THR A 390 128.38 15.35 89.71
N VAL A 391 128.93 15.84 90.83
CA VAL A 391 130.24 16.51 90.86
C VAL A 391 131.27 15.54 91.38
N ASN A 392 132.20 15.12 90.53
CA ASN A 392 133.26 14.18 90.87
C ASN A 392 134.61 14.91 90.89
N ASN A 393 135.18 15.15 92.07
CA ASN A 393 136.50 15.78 92.22
C ASN A 393 137.67 14.80 91.98
N GLY A 394 137.45 13.73 91.19
CA GLY A 394 138.46 12.74 90.82
C GLY A 394 138.91 11.82 91.96
N GLY A 395 138.17 11.79 93.08
CA GLY A 395 138.43 10.90 94.22
C GLY A 395 139.71 11.21 95.02
N ASN A 396 140.41 12.31 94.73
CA ASN A 396 141.61 12.72 95.46
C ASN A 396 141.29 13.89 96.42
N THR A 397 141.37 13.66 97.73
CA THR A 397 141.09 14.66 98.77
C THR A 397 142.13 15.79 98.86
N ASP A 398 143.25 15.67 98.15
CA ASP A 398 144.29 16.70 98.03
C ASP A 398 144.25 17.47 96.71
N ASN A 399 143.19 17.35 95.92
CA ASN A 399 143.03 18.15 94.70
C ASN A 399 143.04 19.66 95.03
N PRO A 400 143.91 20.47 94.41
CA PRO A 400 143.94 21.90 94.67
C PRO A 400 142.67 22.61 94.21
N ILE A 401 141.89 22.04 93.30
CA ILE A 401 140.56 22.55 92.93
C ILE A 401 139.48 21.79 93.68
N THR A 402 138.65 22.51 94.43
CA THR A 402 137.46 21.97 95.09
C THR A 402 136.22 22.65 94.53
N VAL A 403 135.32 21.87 93.95
CA VAL A 403 133.96 22.32 93.63
C VAL A 403 133.04 21.95 94.79
N THR A 404 132.41 22.95 95.39
CA THR A 404 131.45 22.78 96.49
C THR A 404 130.05 23.14 96.00
N PRO A 405 129.17 22.15 95.78
CA PRO A 405 127.76 22.42 95.57
C PRO A 405 127.15 23.02 96.84
N THR A 406 126.33 24.05 96.67
CA THR A 406 125.46 24.59 97.72
C THR A 406 124.03 24.55 97.20
N ASP A 407 123.19 23.74 97.84
CA ASP A 407 121.80 23.58 97.48
C ASP A 407 120.95 24.71 98.10
N ASP A 408 120.15 25.37 97.26
CA ASP A 408 119.10 26.28 97.69
C ASP A 408 117.75 25.56 97.57
N ALA A 409 117.31 24.99 98.69
CA ALA A 409 116.04 24.27 98.77
C ALA A 409 114.82 25.17 98.56
N ALA A 410 114.91 26.48 98.81
CA ALA A 410 113.77 27.39 98.65
C ALA A 410 113.53 27.77 97.18
N ASN A 411 114.62 27.93 96.41
CA ASN A 411 114.54 28.29 94.99
C ASN A 411 114.72 27.10 94.02
N HIS A 412 114.92 25.89 94.56
CA HIS A 412 115.15 24.66 93.81
C HIS A 412 116.31 24.80 92.81
N ASN A 413 117.43 25.37 93.25
CA ASN A 413 118.66 25.51 92.45
C ASN A 413 119.88 24.99 93.23
N THR A 414 120.94 24.66 92.51
CA THR A 414 122.25 24.36 93.11
C THR A 414 123.30 25.26 92.49
N SER A 415 124.03 25.97 93.33
CA SER A 415 125.16 26.78 92.91
C SER A 415 126.47 26.04 93.21
N TYR A 416 127.37 26.00 92.24
CA TYR A 416 128.64 25.29 92.36
C TYR A 416 129.78 26.30 92.50
N ALA A 417 130.32 26.43 93.71
CA ALA A 417 131.46 27.29 93.97
C ALA A 417 132.76 26.53 93.70
N VAL A 418 133.60 27.04 92.79
CA VAL A 418 134.90 26.45 92.48
C VAL A 418 135.99 27.24 93.20
N THR A 419 136.78 26.57 94.04
CA THR A 419 137.85 27.17 94.82
C THR A 419 139.18 26.48 94.54
N PHE A 420 140.27 27.25 94.58
CA PHE A 420 141.63 26.77 94.38
C PHE A 420 142.48 27.01 95.64
N ASP A 421 143.05 25.95 96.19
CA ASP A 421 143.96 26.01 97.34
C ASP A 421 145.41 25.98 96.87
N GLY A 422 146.06 27.16 96.90
CA GLY A 422 147.46 27.32 96.53
C GLY A 422 148.44 26.58 97.46
N ASN A 423 148.06 26.28 98.70
CA ASN A 423 148.91 25.53 99.63
C ASN A 423 148.91 24.03 99.31
N LYS A 424 147.78 23.49 98.84
CA LYS A 424 147.71 22.12 98.31
C LYS A 424 148.41 22.00 96.96
N ALA A 425 148.25 23.00 96.08
CA ALA A 425 148.94 23.05 94.80
C ALA A 425 150.47 23.07 94.95
N ALA A 426 150.99 23.84 95.92
CA ALA A 426 152.42 23.93 96.18
C ALA A 426 153.04 22.67 96.83
N LYS A 427 152.22 21.75 97.38
CA LYS A 427 152.68 20.43 97.87
C LYS A 427 152.65 19.34 96.80
N GLN A 428 152.09 19.62 95.62
CA GLN A 428 152.04 18.71 94.46
C GLN A 428 153.07 19.07 93.36
N ILE A 429 153.95 20.05 93.64
CA ILE A 429 155.18 20.38 92.90
C ILE A 429 156.35 19.98 93.79
#